data_AF-A0A3M1ECJ0-F1
#
_entry.id   AF-A0A3M1ECJ0-F1
#
_cell.length_a   1.000
_cell.length_b   1.000
_cell.length_c   1.000
_cell.angle_alpha   90.00
_cell.angle_beta   90.00
_cell.angle_gamma   90.00
#
_symmetry.space_group_name_H-M   'P 1'
#
loop_
_entity.id
_entity.type
_entity.pdbx_description
1 polymer ?
#
loop_
_entity_poly.entity_id
_entity_poly.type
_entity_poly.pdbx_seq_one_letter_code
_entity_poly.pdbx_strand_id
1 'polypeptide(L)'
;EGAAQTGLGLGAGVGLGAIIAQMMGRAVGQTAAPQAEQPAAGPQNLNQVFTALQLLVQGQLTLDQKERDQIIAQLQNLYLELAKEKPDLGRIKELRSTITGQWPWLSDELAEAMDTPAVKQAMAAAATAFTES
;
A
#
# COMPACT_ATOMS: atom_id res chain seq x y z
N GLU A 1 -2.51 -54.51 8.16
CA GLU A 1 -3.48 -53.41 8.18
C GLU A 1 -2.72 -52.08 8.17
N GLY A 2 -3.14 -51.13 7.31
CA GLY A 2 -2.81 -49.68 7.25
C GLY A 2 -1.33 -49.25 7.23
N ALA A 3 -0.67 -48.93 6.11
CA ALA A 3 -0.79 -47.75 5.23
C ALA A 3 -0.53 -46.40 5.97
N ALA A 4 0.62 -45.73 5.74
CA ALA A 4 0.82 -44.61 4.80
C ALA A 4 1.04 -43.30 5.60
N GLN A 5 1.89 -42.31 5.29
CA GLN A 5 2.77 -42.00 4.17
C GLN A 5 3.80 -40.96 4.69
N THR A 6 5.09 -41.24 4.49
CA THR A 6 6.13 -40.21 4.41
C THR A 6 6.14 -39.73 2.96
N GLY A 7 5.85 -38.45 2.71
CA GLY A 7 5.72 -37.91 1.35
C GLY A 7 5.95 -36.41 1.33
N LEU A 8 7.22 -36.03 1.31
CA LEU A 8 7.70 -34.71 0.92
C LEU A 8 7.40 -34.54 -0.58
N GLY A 9 6.57 -33.56 -0.94
CA GLY A 9 6.20 -33.26 -2.31
C GLY A 9 5.93 -31.77 -2.49
N LEU A 10 7.00 -30.98 -2.63
CA LEU A 10 6.92 -29.73 -3.39
C LEU A 10 6.64 -30.08 -4.85
N GLY A 11 5.54 -29.59 -5.40
CA GLY A 11 5.19 -29.77 -6.81
C GLY A 11 4.06 -28.83 -7.22
N ALA A 12 4.36 -27.96 -8.17
CA ALA A 12 3.47 -26.96 -8.74
C ALA A 12 2.37 -27.56 -9.63
N GLY A 13 1.23 -26.87 -9.73
CA GLY A 13 0.43 -26.84 -10.96
C GLY A 13 -0.91 -27.58 -10.95
N VAL A 14 -1.98 -26.78 -11.02
CA VAL A 14 -3.17 -26.92 -11.89
C VAL A 14 -3.99 -28.22 -11.81
N GLY A 15 -5.26 -28.12 -11.38
CA GLY A 15 -6.21 -29.19 -11.65
C GLY A 15 -7.61 -29.06 -11.03
N LEU A 16 -8.48 -28.24 -11.64
CA LEU A 16 -9.79 -28.68 -12.16
C LEU A 16 -10.74 -29.51 -11.24
N GLY A 17 -10.77 -29.26 -9.93
CA GLY A 17 -11.68 -29.96 -9.00
C GLY A 17 -12.85 -29.13 -8.44
N ALA A 18 -12.76 -27.80 -8.47
CA ALA A 18 -13.79 -26.93 -7.89
C ALA A 18 -14.95 -26.58 -8.85
N ILE A 19 -14.89 -27.01 -10.11
CA ILE A 19 -15.84 -26.58 -11.16
C ILE A 19 -17.24 -27.20 -11.01
N ILE A 20 -17.42 -28.27 -10.23
CA ILE A 20 -18.72 -28.96 -10.16
C ILE A 20 -19.61 -28.48 -8.99
N ALA A 21 -19.04 -27.92 -7.92
CA ALA A 21 -19.84 -27.43 -6.79
C ALA A 21 -20.63 -26.14 -7.11
N GLN A 22 -20.23 -25.40 -8.14
CA GLN A 22 -20.83 -24.10 -8.49
C GLN A 22 -21.98 -24.17 -9.49
N MET A 23 -22.29 -25.34 -10.08
CA MET A 23 -23.36 -25.45 -11.09
C MET A 23 -24.79 -25.50 -10.51
N MET A 24 -24.94 -25.66 -9.19
CA MET A 24 -26.25 -25.89 -8.55
C MET A 24 -26.66 -24.76 -7.58
N GLY A 25 -26.29 -23.51 -7.91
CA GLY A 25 -26.63 -22.31 -7.13
C GLY A 25 -27.11 -21.13 -7.98
N ARG A 26 -27.59 -21.36 -9.20
CA ARG A 26 -28.18 -20.31 -10.04
C ARG A 26 -29.50 -19.83 -9.44
N ALA A 27 -29.49 -18.71 -8.73
CA ALA A 27 -30.39 -17.58 -8.96
C ALA A 27 -30.23 -16.51 -7.86
N VAL A 28 -30.19 -15.24 -8.30
CA VAL A 28 -30.15 -13.99 -7.52
C VAL A 28 -28.74 -13.48 -7.21
N GLY A 29 -28.13 -12.91 -8.25
CA GLY A 29 -27.34 -11.67 -8.17
C GLY A 29 -26.08 -11.67 -7.30
N GLN A 30 -24.96 -12.14 -7.84
CA GLN A 30 -23.60 -11.64 -7.57
C GLN A 30 -22.62 -12.37 -8.50
N THR A 31 -22.56 -11.91 -9.74
CA THR A 31 -21.36 -12.10 -10.56
C THR A 31 -20.33 -11.08 -10.10
N ALA A 32 -19.63 -11.41 -9.04
CA ALA A 32 -18.29 -10.90 -8.80
C ALA A 32 -17.42 -12.14 -8.60
N ALA A 33 -16.42 -12.30 -9.46
CA ALA A 33 -15.32 -13.20 -9.19
C ALA A 33 -14.81 -12.96 -7.75
N PRO A 34 -14.09 -13.91 -7.12
CA PRO A 34 -13.09 -13.48 -6.18
C PRO A 34 -12.11 -12.60 -6.99
N GLN A 35 -12.42 -11.29 -7.08
CA GLN A 35 -11.39 -10.28 -7.12
C GLN A 35 -10.46 -10.75 -6.03
N ALA A 36 -9.20 -11.02 -6.40
CA ALA A 36 -8.13 -11.15 -5.43
C ALA A 36 -8.45 -10.13 -4.35
N GLU A 37 -8.79 -10.62 -3.16
CA GLU A 37 -9.07 -9.78 -2.02
C GLU A 37 -7.80 -8.97 -1.86
N GLN A 38 -7.81 -7.78 -2.47
CA GLN A 38 -6.97 -6.66 -2.14
C GLN A 38 -7.13 -6.63 -0.63
N PRO A 39 -6.09 -7.09 0.11
CA PRO A 39 -6.28 -7.61 1.45
C PRO A 39 -7.08 -6.58 2.20
N ALA A 40 -8.29 -6.98 2.63
CA ALA A 40 -9.24 -6.08 3.27
C ALA A 40 -8.44 -5.24 4.24
N ALA A 41 -8.34 -3.93 3.95
CA ALA A 41 -7.36 -3.06 4.55
C ALA A 41 -7.49 -3.17 6.06
N GLY A 42 -6.66 -4.02 6.67
CA GLY A 42 -6.37 -3.94 8.08
C GLY A 42 -5.89 -2.51 8.33
N PRO A 43 -5.99 -1.99 9.56
CA PRO A 43 -5.60 -0.61 9.86
C PRO A 43 -4.26 -0.32 9.19
N GLN A 44 -4.30 0.48 8.12
CA GLN A 44 -3.13 0.74 7.30
C GLN A 44 -2.27 1.66 8.12
N ASN A 45 -1.17 1.15 8.64
CA ASN A 45 -0.25 1.96 9.42
C ASN A 45 0.55 2.86 8.47
N LEU A 46 1.03 4.00 8.97
CA LEU A 46 1.82 4.97 8.21
C LEU A 46 2.97 4.31 7.43
N ASN A 47 3.64 3.32 8.04
CA ASN A 47 4.69 2.54 7.38
C ASN A 47 4.19 1.76 6.15
N GLN A 48 3.04 1.11 6.24
CA GLN A 48 2.48 0.31 5.14
C GLN A 48 2.12 1.18 3.93
N VAL A 49 1.56 2.36 4.18
CA VAL A 49 1.21 3.34 3.13
C VAL A 49 2.46 3.77 2.35
N PHE A 50 3.52 4.13 3.07
CA PHE A 50 4.76 4.59 2.44
C PHE A 50 5.59 3.44 1.83
N THR A 51 5.52 2.23 2.37
CA THR A 51 6.11 1.04 1.75
C THR A 51 5.45 0.73 0.40
N ALA A 52 4.12 0.85 0.30
CA ALA A 52 3.42 0.65 -0.98
C ALA A 52 3.90 1.65 -2.05
N LEU A 53 4.07 2.94 -1.68
CA LEU A 53 4.63 3.96 -2.57
C LEU A 53 6.08 3.63 -2.99
N GLN A 54 6.92 3.18 -2.06
CA GLN A 54 8.29 2.79 -2.38
C GLN A 54 8.34 1.61 -3.36
N LEU A 55 7.49 0.60 -3.16
CA LEU A 55 7.39 -0.53 -4.08
C LEU A 55 6.92 -0.09 -5.47
N LEU A 56 5.99 0.85 -5.54
CA LEU A 56 5.51 1.41 -6.79
C LEU A 56 6.65 2.13 -7.55
N VAL A 57 7.46 2.93 -6.85
CA VAL A 57 8.64 3.58 -7.42
C VAL A 57 9.70 2.57 -7.86
N GLN A 58 9.93 1.51 -7.08
CA GLN A 58 10.85 0.44 -7.46
C GLN A 58 10.36 -0.35 -8.69
N GLY A 59 9.05 -0.45 -8.88
CA GLY A 59 8.42 -1.04 -10.06
C GLY A 59 8.57 -0.21 -11.34
N GLN A 60 8.98 1.06 -11.25
CA GLN A 60 9.20 1.91 -12.41
C GLN A 60 10.54 1.57 -13.09
N LEU A 61 10.49 0.64 -14.05
CA LEU A 61 11.65 0.21 -14.83
C LEU A 61 12.16 1.29 -15.80
N THR A 62 11.32 2.27 -16.13
CA THR A 62 11.66 3.40 -17.01
C THR A 62 12.52 4.46 -16.33
N LEU A 63 12.58 4.47 -15.00
CA LEU A 63 13.41 5.39 -14.23
C LEU A 63 14.81 4.83 -14.04
N ASP A 64 15.81 5.70 -14.01
CA ASP A 64 17.16 5.32 -13.59
C ASP A 64 17.20 5.03 -12.09
N GLN A 65 18.15 4.18 -11.68
CA GLN A 65 18.28 3.80 -10.27
C GLN A 65 18.49 5.02 -9.36
N LYS A 66 19.31 5.98 -9.80
CA LYS A 66 19.54 7.23 -9.08
C LYS A 66 18.25 8.04 -8.88
N GLU A 67 17.37 8.05 -9.88
CA GLU A 67 16.10 8.79 -9.78
C GLU A 67 15.13 8.06 -8.84
N ARG A 68 15.05 6.74 -8.92
CA ARG A 68 14.28 5.93 -7.95
C ARG A 68 14.75 6.16 -6.51
N ASP A 69 16.06 6.16 -6.28
CA ASP A 69 16.64 6.40 -4.96
C ASP A 69 16.31 7.82 -4.45
N GLN A 70 16.33 8.83 -5.33
CA GLN A 70 15.92 10.20 -4.99
C GLN A 70 14.46 10.28 -4.58
N ILE A 71 13.56 9.63 -5.33
CA ILE A 71 12.13 9.59 -4.98
C ILE A 71 11.93 8.89 -3.63
N ILE A 72 12.55 7.72 -3.44
CA ILE A 72 12.46 6.95 -2.19
C ILE A 72 12.96 7.77 -1.00
N ALA A 73 14.06 8.51 -1.16
CA ALA A 73 14.58 9.40 -0.12
C ALA A 73 13.58 10.52 0.21
N GLN A 74 12.93 11.14 -0.79
CA GLN A 74 11.91 12.17 -0.54
C GLN A 74 10.67 11.61 0.14
N LEU A 75 10.20 10.42 -0.27
CA LEU A 75 9.11 9.72 0.40
C LEU A 75 9.46 9.35 1.85
N GLN A 76 10.70 8.94 2.12
CA GLN A 76 11.17 8.74 3.50
C GLN A 76 11.20 10.02 4.31
N ASN A 77 11.64 11.14 3.74
CA ASN A 77 11.62 12.43 4.44
C ASN A 77 10.18 12.82 4.84
N LEU A 78 9.22 12.60 3.95
CA LEU A 78 7.80 12.85 4.23
C LEU A 78 7.27 11.92 5.32
N TYR A 79 7.61 10.63 5.26
CA TYR A 79 7.27 9.67 6.31
C TYR A 79 7.85 10.07 7.67
N LEU A 80 9.13 10.42 7.72
CA LEU A 80 9.82 10.81 8.95
C LEU A 80 9.19 12.07 9.54
N GLU A 81 8.81 13.05 8.70
CA GLU A 81 8.11 14.25 9.15
C GLU A 81 6.75 13.91 9.79
N LEU A 82 5.97 13.03 9.16
CA LEU A 82 4.69 12.56 9.68
C LEU A 82 4.84 11.69 10.95
N ALA A 83 5.96 10.98 11.09
CA ALA A 83 6.24 10.11 12.23
C ALA A 83 6.86 10.84 13.43
N LYS A 84 7.17 12.14 13.31
CA LYS A 84 7.63 12.94 14.45
C LYS A 84 6.56 13.06 15.52
N GLU A 85 6.99 13.21 16.76
CA GLU A 85 6.10 13.51 17.89
C GLU A 85 5.35 14.84 17.70
N LYS A 86 5.99 15.81 17.02
CA LYS A 86 5.39 17.06 16.54
C LYS A 86 5.63 17.21 15.04
N PRO A 87 4.74 16.69 14.19
CA PRO A 87 4.86 16.84 12.74
C PRO A 87 4.68 18.31 12.32
N ASP A 88 5.50 18.79 11.38
CA ASP A 88 5.35 20.13 10.82
C ASP A 88 4.50 20.09 9.53
N LEU A 89 3.27 20.61 9.61
CA LEU A 89 2.34 20.65 8.47
C LEU A 89 2.86 21.50 7.30
N GLY A 90 3.64 22.55 7.58
CA GLY A 90 4.29 23.36 6.56
C GLY A 90 5.34 22.56 5.81
N ARG A 91 6.17 21.81 6.55
CA ARG A 91 7.20 20.93 5.98
C ARG A 91 6.60 19.78 5.18
N ILE A 92 5.54 19.14 5.68
CA ILE A 92 4.80 18.07 4.98
C ILE A 92 4.27 18.60 3.65
N LYS A 93 3.66 19.79 3.64
CA LYS A 93 3.14 20.41 2.42
C LYS A 93 4.24 20.77 1.43
N GLU A 94 5.37 21.29 1.91
CA GLU A 94 6.54 21.60 1.08
C GLU A 94 7.13 20.34 0.43
N LEU A 95 7.32 19.28 1.21
CA LEU A 95 7.81 17.98 0.72
C LEU A 95 6.86 17.41 -0.32
N ARG A 96 5.55 17.41 -0.06
CA ARG A 96 4.54 16.97 -1.03
C ARG A 96 4.64 17.77 -2.33
N SER A 97 4.68 19.10 -2.24
CA SER A 97 4.77 19.96 -3.41
C SER A 97 6.07 19.76 -4.21
N THR A 98 7.17 19.47 -3.51
CA THR A 98 8.46 19.17 -4.14
C THR A 98 8.40 17.84 -4.90
N ILE A 99 7.86 16.79 -4.27
CA ILE A 99 7.69 15.47 -4.88
C ILE A 99 6.79 15.55 -6.10
N THR A 100 5.60 16.15 -6.00
CA THR A 100 4.67 16.27 -7.13
C THR A 100 5.15 17.24 -8.20
N GLY A 101 6.02 18.20 -7.85
CA GLY A 101 6.64 19.12 -8.80
C GLY A 101 7.75 18.45 -9.63
N GLN A 102 8.53 17.57 -9.03
CA GLN A 102 9.60 16.82 -9.72
C GLN A 102 9.06 15.57 -10.43
N TRP A 103 8.10 14.87 -9.82
CA TRP A 103 7.51 13.64 -10.32
C TRP A 103 5.98 13.75 -10.34
N PRO A 104 5.40 14.42 -11.34
CA PRO A 104 3.97 14.68 -11.40
C PRO A 104 3.13 13.40 -11.49
N TRP A 105 3.69 12.32 -12.05
CA TRP A 105 3.04 11.02 -12.14
C TRP A 105 2.78 10.38 -10.75
N LEU A 106 3.47 10.81 -9.71
CA LEU A 106 3.27 10.35 -8.33
C LEU A 106 2.16 11.11 -7.60
N SER A 107 1.55 12.13 -8.23
CA SER A 107 0.64 13.05 -7.54
C SER A 107 -0.62 12.37 -7.04
N ASP A 108 -1.26 11.55 -7.88
CA ASP A 108 -2.48 10.83 -7.53
C ASP A 108 -2.21 9.81 -6.42
N GLU A 109 -1.19 8.96 -6.60
CA GLU A 109 -0.79 7.96 -5.61
C GLU A 109 -0.39 8.59 -4.26
N LEU A 110 0.33 9.72 -4.29
CA LEU A 110 0.70 10.44 -3.08
C LEU A 110 -0.53 11.09 -2.43
N ALA A 111 -1.48 11.61 -3.21
CA ALA A 111 -2.72 12.14 -2.68
C ALA A 111 -3.57 11.05 -2.02
N GLU A 112 -3.68 9.87 -2.64
CA GLU A 112 -4.34 8.69 -2.07
C GLU A 112 -3.68 8.26 -0.76
N ALA A 113 -2.34 8.19 -0.74
CA ALA A 113 -1.58 7.88 0.47
C ALA A 113 -1.83 8.89 1.59
N MET A 114 -1.90 10.18 1.28
CA MET A 114 -2.21 11.23 2.25
C MET A 114 -3.66 11.19 2.73
N ASP A 115 -4.58 10.63 1.95
CA ASP A 115 -5.99 10.49 2.33
C ASP A 115 -6.25 9.30 3.26
N THR A 116 -5.27 8.41 3.43
CA THR A 116 -5.40 7.24 4.31
C THR A 116 -5.65 7.62 5.78
N PRO A 117 -6.39 6.79 6.53
CA PRO A 117 -6.69 7.07 7.94
C PRO A 117 -5.45 7.29 8.81
N ALA A 118 -4.36 6.54 8.62
CA ALA A 118 -3.17 6.71 9.44
C ALA A 118 -2.44 8.03 9.19
N VAL A 119 -2.37 8.48 7.93
CA VAL A 119 -1.76 9.79 7.63
C VAL A 119 -2.65 10.91 8.16
N LYS A 120 -3.97 10.81 8.00
CA LYS A 120 -4.92 11.76 8.59
C LYS A 120 -4.81 11.84 10.11
N GLN A 121 -4.64 10.70 10.80
CA GLN A 121 -4.44 10.67 12.25
C GLN A 121 -3.11 11.34 12.65
N ALA A 122 -2.03 11.07 11.93
CA ALA A 122 -0.74 11.74 12.18
C ALA A 122 -0.81 13.25 11.92
N MET A 123 -1.49 13.68 10.85
CA MET A 123 -1.72 15.10 10.56
C MET A 123 -2.64 15.76 11.60
N ALA A 124 -3.65 15.05 12.11
CA ALA A 124 -4.51 15.56 13.17
C ALA A 124 -3.72 15.74 14.48
N ALA A 125 -2.85 14.78 14.83
CA ALA A 125 -1.93 14.92 15.97
C ALA A 125 -1.00 16.13 15.80
N ALA A 126 -0.52 16.38 14.57
CA ALA A 126 0.26 17.57 14.23
C ALA A 126 -0.51 18.87 14.44
N ALA A 127 -1.76 18.93 13.98
CA ALA A 127 -2.60 20.11 14.13
C ALA A 127 -2.88 20.41 15.61
N THR A 128 -3.11 19.38 16.43
CA THR A 128 -3.27 19.54 17.88
C THR A 128 -1.98 20.09 18.52
N ALA A 129 -0.83 19.50 18.21
CA ALA A 129 0.46 19.94 18.76
C ALA A 129 0.83 21.39 18.36
N PHE A 130 0.42 21.84 17.17
CA PHE A 130 0.60 23.22 16.71
C PHE A 130 -0.28 24.21 17.48
N THR A 131 -1.49 23.80 17.86
CA THR A 131 -2.43 24.67 18.58
C THR A 131 -2.06 24.83 20.06
N GLU A 132 -1.32 23.86 20.61
CA GLU A 132 -0.82 23.87 22.00
C GLU A 132 0.59 24.48 22.17
N SER A 133 1.26 24.89 21.08
CA SER A 133 2.58 25.53 21.11
C SER A 133 2.48 27.04 20.90
#